data_AF-A0A933TR41-F1
#
_entry.id   AF-A0A933TR41-F1
#
_cell.length_a   1.000
_cell.length_b   1.000
_cell.length_c   1.000
_cell.angle_alpha   90.00
_cell.angle_beta   90.00
_cell.angle_gamma   90.00
#
_symmetry.space_group_name_H-M   'P 1'
#
loop_
_entity.id
_entity.type
_entity.pdbx_description
1 polymer ?
#
loop_
_entity_poly.entity_id
_entity_poly.type
_entity_poly.pdbx_seq_one_letter_code
_entity_poly.pdbx_strand_id
1 'polypeptide(L)' 'MESGGLLDLLPHPNQEKYPRQQVMVVDCDGYAYLAPYVEEEGYFFLKTIIPSRKATRDYLKQGDADA' A
#
# COMPACT_ATOMS: atom_id res chain seq x y z
N MET A 1 10.32 9.72 14.88
CA MET A 1 9.15 8.87 14.62
C MET A 1 9.12 8.61 13.13
N GLU A 2 9.68 7.49 12.68
CA GLU A 2 9.77 7.15 11.25
C GLU A 2 8.58 6.28 10.83
N SER A 3 7.38 6.84 10.86
CA SER A 3 6.15 6.14 10.39
C SER A 3 5.24 7.08 9.61
N GLY A 4 5.80 7.86 8.69
CA GLY A 4 5.02 8.74 7.81
C GLY A 4 4.59 8.09 6.50
N GLY A 5 5.21 6.97 6.11
CA GLY A 5 5.06 6.43 4.75
C GLY A 5 3.95 5.38 4.57
N LEU A 6 3.38 4.82 5.63
CA LEU A 6 2.28 3.84 5.49
C LEU A 6 0.95 4.58 5.35
N LEU A 7 0.30 4.44 4.19
CA LEU A 7 -0.98 5.08 3.89
C LEU A 7 -2.17 4.18 4.25
N ASP A 8 -2.09 2.88 3.93
CA ASP A 8 -3.19 1.94 4.16
C ASP A 8 -2.76 0.46 4.07
N LEU A 9 -3.61 -0.45 4.55
CA LEU A 9 -3.49 -1.91 4.39
C LEU A 9 -4.77 -2.46 3.76
N LEU A 10 -4.64 -2.99 2.54
CA LEU A 10 -5.76 -3.49 1.76
C LEU A 10 -5.74 -5.03 1.69
N PRO A 11 -6.90 -5.70 1.78
CA PRO A 11 -6.97 -7.12 1.47
C PRO A 11 -6.68 -7.33 -0.02
N HIS A 12 -5.99 -8.43 -0.36
CA HIS A 12 -5.83 -8.84 -1.76
C HIS A 12 -7.22 -9.09 -2.40
N PRO A 13 -7.52 -8.58 -3.61
CA PRO A 13 -8.87 -8.65 -4.20
C PRO A 13 -9.36 -10.09 -4.42
N ASN A 14 -8.45 -11.02 -4.74
CA ASN A 14 -8.74 -12.45 -4.82
C ASN A 14 -8.29 -13.18 -3.55
N GLN A 15 -9.04 -13.04 -2.45
CA GLN A 15 -8.77 -13.73 -1.19
C GLN A 15 -8.86 -15.26 -1.33
N GLU A 16 -9.77 -15.78 -2.16
CA GLU A 16 -9.90 -17.24 -2.38
C GLU A 16 -8.62 -17.88 -2.92
N LYS A 17 -7.91 -17.17 -3.80
CA LYS A 17 -6.65 -17.63 -4.38
C LYS A 17 -5.43 -17.25 -3.53
N TYR A 18 -5.51 -16.17 -2.77
CA TYR A 18 -4.40 -15.63 -1.98
C TYR A 18 -4.83 -15.20 -0.57
N PRO A 19 -5.25 -16.14 0.30
CA PRO A 19 -5.90 -15.82 1.58
C PRO A 19 -4.94 -15.25 2.64
N ARG A 20 -3.63 -15.46 2.48
CA ARG A 20 -2.60 -14.93 3.38
C ARG A 20 -1.89 -13.69 2.84
N GLN A 21 -2.37 -13.15 1.72
CA GLN A 21 -1.73 -12.00 1.08
C GLN A 21 -2.57 -10.74 1.27
N GLN A 22 -1.87 -9.67 1.61
CA GLN A 22 -2.42 -8.33 1.75
C GLN A 22 -1.58 -7.37 0.90
N VAL A 23 -2.03 -6.13 0.79
CA VAL A 23 -1.36 -5.08 0.03
C VAL A 23 -1.15 -3.88 0.94
N MET A 24 0.10 -3.49 1.11
CA MET A 24 0.47 -2.30 1.84
C MET A 24 0.50 -1.12 0.86
N VAL A 25 -0.20 -0.03 1.17
CA VAL A 25 -0.15 1.21 0.40
C VAL A 25 0.87 2.11 1.09
N VAL A 26 1.94 2.47 0.39
CA VAL A 26 3.01 3.29 0.96
C VAL A 26 3.26 4.54 0.13
N ASP A 27 3.45 5.68 0.79
CA ASP A 27 3.99 6.89 0.20
C ASP A 27 5.52 6.79 0.13
N CYS A 28 6.05 7.00 -1.06
CA CYS A 28 7.48 7.15 -1.29
C CYS A 28 7.68 8.37 -2.21
N ASP A 29 8.32 9.42 -1.69
CA ASP A 29 8.59 10.68 -2.39
C ASP A 29 7.35 11.32 -3.05
N GLY A 30 6.21 11.32 -2.36
CA GLY A 30 4.97 11.95 -2.83
C GLY A 30 4.24 11.14 -3.91
N TYR A 31 4.54 9.85 -4.01
CA TYR A 31 3.90 8.92 -4.91
C TYR A 31 3.52 7.64 -4.17
N ALA A 32 2.28 7.18 -4.36
CA ALA A 32 1.81 5.97 -3.68
C ALA A 32 2.18 4.70 -4.46
N TYR A 33 2.69 3.73 -3.73
CA TYR A 33 3.04 2.40 -4.19
C TYR A 33 2.21 1.35 -3.46
N LEU A 34 1.90 0.27 -4.17
CA LEU A 34 1.24 -0.91 -3.64
C LEU A 34 2.30 -2.00 -3.46
N ALA A 35 2.54 -2.43 -2.23
CA ALA A 35 3.48 -3.48 -1.89
C ALA A 35 2.70 -4.70 -1.38
N PRO A 36 2.45 -5.72 -2.23
CA PRO A 36 1.85 -6.96 -1.76
C PRO A 36 2.77 -7.63 -0.74
N TYR A 37 2.22 -8.15 0.34
CA TYR A 37 2.99 -8.84 1.37
C TYR A 37 2.24 -10.05 1.93
N VAL A 38 3.02 -10.98 2.48
CA VAL A 38 2.52 -12.11 3.27
C VAL A 38 3.16 -12.01 4.65
N GLU A 39 2.36 -12.12 5.69
CA GLU A 39 2.83 -12.21 7.06
C GLU A 39 3.22 -13.66 7.37
N GLU A 40 4.44 -13.85 7.86
CA GLU A 40 4.99 -15.12 8.31
C GLU A 40 5.44 -14.98 9.77
N GLU A 41 5.80 -16.08 10.43
CA GLU A 41 6.18 -16.05 11.85
C GLU A 41 7.45 -15.20 12.08
N GLY A 42 7.24 -13.96 12.53
CA GLY A 42 8.30 -13.02 12.91
C GLY A 42 8.79 -12.10 11.78
N TYR A 43 8.20 -12.15 10.58
CA TYR A 43 8.57 -11.22 9.49
C TYR A 43 7.46 -11.02 8.45
N PHE A 44 7.57 -9.93 7.69
CA PHE A 44 6.74 -9.67 6.51
C PHE A 44 7.54 -9.92 5.24
N PHE A 45 7.06 -10.82 4.38
CA PHE A 45 7.63 -11.02 3.06
C PHE A 45 6.97 -10.08 2.05
N LEU A 46 7.66 -8.98 1.74
CA LEU A 46 7.24 -8.01 0.74
C LEU A 46 7.58 -8.49 -0.67
N LYS A 47 6.60 -8.43 -1.56
CA LYS A 47 6.79 -8.61 -3.00
C LYS A 47 7.16 -7.28 -3.66
N THR A 48 7.38 -7.34 -4.97
CA THR A 48 7.65 -6.17 -5.80
C THR A 48 6.64 -5.05 -5.57
N ILE A 49 7.14 -3.87 -5.25
CA ILE A 49 6.34 -2.65 -5.14
C ILE A 49 5.83 -2.23 -6.52
N ILE A 50 4.58 -1.80 -6.59
CA ILE A 50 3.90 -1.42 -7.83
C ILE A 50 3.47 0.04 -7.72
N PRO A 51 4.00 0.96 -8.54
CA PRO A 51 3.55 2.35 -8.54
C PRO A 51 2.07 2.41 -8.96
N SER A 52 1.24 3.14 -8.22
CA SER A 52 -0.19 3.23 -8.50
C SER A 52 -0.67 4.67 -8.60
N ARG A 53 -0.94 5.13 -9.83
CA ARG A 53 -1.54 6.46 -10.07
C ARG A 53 -2.88 6.62 -9.36
N LYS A 54 -3.66 5.55 -9.29
CA LYS A 54 -4.95 5.53 -8.58
C LYS A 54 -4.75 5.74 -7.09
N ALA A 55 -3.84 5.00 -6.47
CA ALA A 55 -3.53 5.19 -5.05
C ALA A 55 -2.94 6.57 -4.78
N THR A 56 -2.07 7.10 -5.65
CA THR A 56 -1.53 8.46 -5.48
C THR A 56 -2.66 9.49 -5.47
N ARG A 57 -3.62 9.38 -6.38
CA ARG A 57 -4.78 10.27 -6.38
C ARG A 57 -5.62 10.12 -5.10
N ASP A 58 -5.97 8.88 -4.77
CA ASP A 58 -6.94 8.59 -3.71
C ASP A 58 -6.37 8.86 -2.30
N TYR A 59 -5.05 8.70 -2.09
CA TYR A 59 -4.42 8.85 -0.78
C TYR A 59 -3.55 10.11 -0.62
N LEU A 60 -2.96 10.64 -1.71
CA LEU A 60 -2.02 11.77 -1.63
C LEU A 60 -2.53 13.07 -2.27
N LYS A 61 -3.51 13.01 -3.17
CA LYS A 61 -4.04 14.20 -3.88
C LYS A 61 -5.42 14.66 -3.42
N GLN A 62 -6.03 14.01 -2.42
CA GLN A 62 -7.34 14.39 -1.91
C GLN A 62 -7.33 15.79 -1.23
N GLY A 63 -6.15 16.34 -0.91
CA GLY A 63 -5.98 17.67 -0.31
C GLY A 63 -5.82 18.85 -1.28
N ASP A 64 -5.86 18.64 -2.61
CA ASP A 64 -5.69 19.70 -3.61
C ASP A 64 -7.03 20.23 -4.16
N ALA A 65 -8.16 19.79 -3.59
CA ALA A 65 -9.50 20.17 -4.03
C ALA A 65 -10.10 21.39 -3.29
N ASP A 66 -9.39 21.98 -2.33
CA ASP A 66 -9.84 23.14 -1.55
C ASP A 66 -8.75 24.23 -1.45
N ALA A 67 -8.30 24.76 -2.59
CA ALA A 67 -7.50 25.98 -2.69
C ALA A 67 -8.02 26.92 -3.79
#